data_AF-A0A662WPU3-F1
#
_entry.id   AF-A0A662WPU3-F1
#
_cell.length_a   1.000
_cell.length_b   1.000
_cell.length_c   1.000
_cell.angle_alpha   90.00
_cell.angle_beta   90.00
_cell.angle_gamma   90.00
#
_symmetry.space_group_name_H-M   'P 1'
#
loop_
_entity.id
_entity.type
_entity.pdbx_description
1 polymer ?
#
loop_
_entity_poly.entity_id
_entity_poly.type
_entity_poly.pdbx_seq_one_letter_code
_entity_poly.pdbx_strand_id
1 'polypeptide(L)'
;EGTGWMEQLLTRMETGDAELEEIPMLEEISRQIEGHTICALGDAAAWPVQGLIRKFRHKLVERIEDPSSFKPEDHAQTAWTGAPFKNQGWVDKFADGSAYKASA
;
A
#
# COMPACT_ATOMS: atom_id res chain seq x y z
N GLU A 1 11.05 12.33 1.52
CA GLU A 1 10.28 12.73 0.33
C GLU A 1 9.87 11.50 -0.50
N GLY A 2 10.81 10.68 -0.97
CA GLY A 2 10.49 9.51 -1.80
C GLY A 2 9.46 8.52 -1.21
N THR A 3 9.53 8.19 0.08
CA THR A 3 8.56 7.28 0.73
C THR A 3 7.14 7.85 0.77
N GLY A 4 6.98 9.16 0.99
CA GLY A 4 5.66 9.79 0.96
C GLY A 4 5.07 9.85 -0.44
N TRP A 5 5.90 10.03 -1.47
CA TRP A 5 5.43 9.94 -2.85
C TRP A 5 5.03 8.52 -3.25
N MET A 6 5.81 7.51 -2.84
CA MET A 6 5.43 6.11 -3.02
C MET A 6 4.09 5.80 -2.34
N GLU A 7 3.88 6.25 -1.10
CA GLU A 7 2.62 6.09 -0.38
C GLU A 7 1.44 6.69 -1.15
N GLN A 8 1.57 7.93 -1.64
CA GLN A 8 0.52 8.59 -2.42
C GLN A 8 0.11 7.79 -3.66
N LEU A 9 1.09 7.25 -4.40
CA LEU A 9 0.82 6.39 -5.56
C LEU A 9 0.20 5.05 -5.15
N LEU A 10 0.70 4.41 -4.10
CA LEU A 10 0.18 3.13 -3.60
C LEU A 10 -1.27 3.23 -3.14
N THR A 11 -1.61 4.27 -2.38
CA THR A 11 -2.99 4.50 -1.91
C THR A 11 -3.96 4.70 -3.06
N ARG A 12 -3.54 5.40 -4.12
CA ARG A 12 -4.31 5.56 -5.36
C ARG A 12 -4.46 4.25 -6.13
N MET A 13 -3.36 3.49 -6.27
CA MET A 13 -3.40 2.16 -6.92
C MET A 13 -4.24 1.16 -6.13
N GLU A 14 -4.33 1.29 -4.81
CA GLU A 14 -5.20 0.45 -3.97
C GLU A 14 -6.68 0.66 -4.32
N THR A 15 -7.13 1.89 -4.55
CA THR A 15 -8.52 2.18 -4.92
C THR A 15 -8.79 2.09 -6.42
N GLY A 16 -7.75 1.84 -7.24
CA GLY A 16 -7.85 1.87 -8.70
C GLY A 16 -7.88 3.27 -9.31
N ASP A 17 -7.63 4.32 -8.52
CA ASP A 17 -7.55 5.72 -8.97
C ASP A 17 -6.14 6.10 -9.47
N ALA A 18 -5.61 5.27 -10.37
CA ALA A 18 -4.27 5.41 -10.92
C ALA A 18 -4.24 5.02 -12.40
N GLU A 19 -3.29 5.58 -13.14
CA GLU A 19 -3.07 5.25 -14.55
C GLU A 19 -2.06 4.09 -14.69
N LEU A 20 -2.14 3.31 -15.76
CA LEU A 20 -1.26 2.15 -15.98
C LEU A 20 0.22 2.56 -16.08
N GLU A 21 0.49 3.76 -16.57
CA GLU A 21 1.82 4.37 -16.67
C GLU A 21 2.42 4.73 -15.31
N GLU A 22 1.60 4.84 -14.26
CA GLU A 22 2.09 5.11 -12.91
C GLU A 22 2.75 3.88 -12.28
N ILE A 23 2.47 2.66 -12.75
CA ILE A 23 3.13 1.43 -12.28
C ILE A 23 4.66 1.47 -12.54
N PRO A 24 5.16 1.67 -13.77
CA PRO A 24 6.60 1.79 -14.01
C PRO A 24 7.20 3.03 -13.35
N MET A 25 6.44 4.13 -13.21
CA MET A 25 6.88 5.31 -12.47
C MET A 25 7.13 4.98 -11.00
N LEU A 26 6.21 4.25 -10.35
CA LEU A 26 6.36 3.79 -8.97
C LEU A 26 7.60 2.88 -8.80
N GLU A 27 7.86 2.00 -9.77
CA GLU A 27 9.08 1.18 -9.76
C GLU A 27 10.35 2.06 -9.85
N GLU A 28 10.36 3.06 -10.73
CA GLU A 28 11.49 3.99 -10.87
C GLU A 28 11.74 4.76 -9.57
N ILE A 29 10.70 5.32 -8.95
CA ILE A 29 10.80 6.02 -7.66
C ILE A 29 11.41 5.10 -6.59
N SER A 30 10.98 3.84 -6.51
CA SER A 30 11.52 2.89 -5.54
C SER A 30 13.04 2.66 -5.73
N ARG A 31 13.53 2.64 -6.98
CA ARG A 31 14.95 2.47 -7.30
C ARG A 31 15.77 3.73 -7.04
N GLN A 32 15.17 4.91 -7.14
CA GLN A 32 15.81 6.17 -6.76
C GLN A 32 15.96 6.30 -5.24
N ILE A 33 15.13 5.61 -4.46
CA ILE A 33 15.26 5.56 -2.99
C ILE A 33 16.29 4.52 -2.58
N GLU A 34 16.23 3.32 -3.17
CA GLU A 34 17.14 2.22 -2.88
C GLU A 34 18.61 2.66 -3.04
N GLY A 35 19.43 2.43 -2.02
CA GLY A 35 20.86 2.77 -2.02
C GLY A 35 21.18 4.27 -1.97
N HIS A 36 20.18 5.16 -1.94
CA HIS A 36 20.36 6.62 -1.88
C HIS A 36 19.93 7.23 -0.54
N THR A 37 19.68 6.40 0.46
CA THR A 37 19.34 6.81 1.82
C THR A 37 20.47 6.49 2.82
N ILE A 38 20.57 7.29 3.89
CA ILE A 38 21.61 7.10 4.93
C ILE A 38 21.44 5.77 5.69
N CYS A 39 20.20 5.35 5.91
CA CYS A 39 19.85 4.15 6.67
C CYS A 39 19.06 3.18 5.78
N ALA A 40 19.14 1.88 6.08
CA ALA A 40 18.45 0.79 5.39
C ALA A 40 16.91 0.85 5.46
N LEU A 41 16.33 1.82 6.17
CA LEU A 41 14.89 2.07 6.14
C LEU A 41 14.41 2.41 4.70
N GLY A 42 15.23 3.12 3.92
CA GLY A 42 14.89 3.43 2.52
C GLY A 42 14.73 2.17 1.68
N ASP A 43 15.70 1.27 1.77
CA ASP A 43 15.65 -0.03 1.08
C ASP A 43 14.47 -0.88 1.59
N ALA A 44 14.25 -0.89 2.91
CA ALA A 44 13.13 -1.60 3.53
C ALA A 44 11.76 -1.07 3.08
N ALA A 45 11.65 0.20 2.69
CA ALA A 45 10.45 0.78 2.10
C ALA A 45 10.34 0.52 0.58
N ALA A 46 11.46 0.50 -0.15
CA ALA A 46 11.49 0.30 -1.59
C ALA A 46 11.25 -1.16 -2.00
N TRP A 47 11.89 -2.12 -1.32
CA TRP A 47 11.82 -3.54 -1.69
C TRP A 47 10.42 -4.16 -1.67
N PRO A 48 9.51 -3.82 -0.73
CA PRO A 48 8.13 -4.29 -0.78
C PRO A 48 7.41 -3.86 -2.07
N VAL A 49 7.61 -2.60 -2.50
CA VAL A 49 7.02 -2.06 -3.73
C VAL A 49 7.58 -2.77 -4.96
N GLN A 50 8.90 -2.92 -5.03
CA GLN A 50 9.54 -3.67 -6.12
C GLN A 50 9.08 -5.13 -6.16
N GLY A 51 8.94 -5.78 -5.00
CA GLY A 51 8.43 -7.14 -4.88
C GLY A 51 6.98 -7.27 -5.34
N LEU A 52 6.13 -6.32 -4.94
CA LEU A 52 4.73 -6.21 -5.34
C LEU A 52 4.63 -6.09 -6.87
N ILE A 53 5.33 -5.15 -7.48
CA ILE A 53 5.31 -4.95 -8.94
C ILE A 53 5.84 -6.21 -9.63
N ARG A 54 7.00 -6.74 -9.22
CA ARG A 54 7.61 -7.91 -9.85
C ARG A 54 6.72 -9.16 -9.86
N LYS A 55 5.93 -9.38 -8.80
CA LYS A 55 5.14 -10.62 -8.64
C LYS A 55 3.66 -10.44 -8.95
N PHE A 56 3.13 -9.26 -8.69
CA PHE A 56 1.69 -8.99 -8.71
C PHE A 56 1.32 -7.82 -9.62
N ARG A 57 2.16 -7.43 -10.59
CA ARG A 57 1.81 -6.42 -11.60
C ARG A 57 0.42 -6.65 -12.21
N HIS A 58 0.10 -7.90 -12.53
CA HIS A 58 -1.21 -8.25 -13.09
C HIS A 58 -2.38 -7.86 -12.18
N LYS A 59 -2.21 -7.96 -10.85
CA LYS A 59 -3.23 -7.53 -9.89
C LYS A 59 -3.35 -6.02 -9.79
N LEU A 60 -2.25 -5.28 -9.98
CA LEU A 60 -2.29 -3.81 -10.05
C LEU A 60 -3.04 -3.35 -11.31
N VAL A 61 -2.77 -3.99 -12.45
CA VAL A 61 -3.49 -3.71 -13.71
C VAL A 61 -4.98 -4.04 -13.57
N GLU A 62 -5.32 -5.23 -13.08
CA GLU A 62 -6.71 -5.64 -12.82
C GLU A 62 -7.44 -4.64 -11.91
N ARG A 63 -6.77 -4.14 -10.86
CA ARG A 63 -7.34 -3.14 -9.95
C ARG A 63 -7.63 -1.81 -10.62
N ILE A 64 -6.75 -1.36 -11.50
CA ILE A 64 -6.88 -0.10 -12.23
C ILE A 64 -7.99 -0.22 -13.30
N GLU A 65 -8.03 -1.33 -14.03
CA GLU A 65 -9.00 -1.55 -15.11
C GLU A 65 -10.42 -1.84 -14.58
N ASP A 66 -10.54 -2.55 -13.46
CA ASP A 66 -11.81 -2.82 -12.79
C ASP A 66 -11.72 -2.56 -11.27
N PRO A 67 -11.83 -1.29 -10.84
CA PRO A 67 -11.80 -0.93 -9.43
C PRO A 67 -12.91 -1.61 -8.61
N SER A 68 -14.04 -1.95 -9.24
CA SER A 68 -15.19 -2.56 -8.57
C SER A 68 -14.97 -4.04 -8.20
N SER A 69 -13.99 -4.69 -8.84
CA SER A 69 -13.65 -6.09 -8.60
C SER A 69 -13.03 -6.36 -7.22
N PHE A 70 -12.53 -5.33 -6.53
CA PHE A 70 -11.85 -5.49 -5.25
C PHE A 70 -12.65 -4.91 -4.09
N LYS A 71 -12.78 -5.73 -3.05
CA LYS A 71 -13.39 -5.38 -1.78
C LYS A 71 -12.33 -5.46 -0.69
N PRO A 72 -11.85 -4.31 -0.16
CA PRO A 72 -10.84 -4.29 0.89
C PRO A 72 -11.19 -5.18 2.10
N GLU A 73 -12.48 -5.27 2.44
CA GLU A 73 -13.00 -6.06 3.56
C GLU A 73 -12.70 -7.56 3.45
N ASP A 74 -12.64 -8.10 2.24
CA ASP A 74 -12.37 -9.53 2.00
C ASP A 74 -10.88 -9.88 2.21
N HIS A 75 -10.01 -8.88 2.24
CA HIS A 75 -8.56 -9.04 2.24
C HIS A 75 -7.85 -8.37 3.42
N ALA A 76 -8.61 -7.76 4.32
CA ALA A 76 -8.09 -7.14 5.52
C ALA A 76 -7.40 -8.17 6.43
N GLN A 77 -6.15 -7.90 6.82
CA GLN A 77 -5.45 -8.75 7.78
C GLN A 77 -6.12 -8.65 9.15
N THR A 78 -6.52 -9.79 9.70
CA THR A 78 -6.82 -9.91 11.12
C THR A 78 -5.51 -9.91 11.92
N ALA A 79 -5.57 -9.53 13.20
CA ALA A 79 -4.38 -9.60 14.05
C ALA A 79 -3.75 -11.00 13.97
N TRP A 80 -2.42 -11.09 13.89
CA TRP A 80 -1.70 -12.37 13.73
C TRP A 80 -2.10 -13.43 14.78
N THR A 81 -2.50 -12.99 15.97
CA THR A 81 -2.97 -13.85 17.07
C THR A 81 -4.40 -14.37 16.89
N GLY A 82 -5.12 -13.92 15.86
CA GLY A 82 -6.56 -14.10 15.69
C GLY A 82 -7.39 -13.38 16.76
N ALA A 83 -6.74 -12.64 17.66
CA ALA A 83 -7.44 -11.93 18.72
C ALA A 83 -8.22 -10.75 18.12
N PRO A 84 -9.44 -10.48 18.60
CA PRO A 84 -10.20 -9.32 18.16
C PRO A 84 -9.38 -8.05 18.42
N PHE A 85 -9.44 -7.10 17.49
CA PHE A 85 -8.73 -5.83 17.60
C PHE A 85 -9.32 -4.99 18.75
N LYS A 86 -8.70 -5.07 19.94
CA LYS A 86 -9.23 -4.44 21.17
C LYS A 86 -8.99 -2.92 21.24
N ASN A 87 -8.16 -2.37 20.35
CA ASN A 87 -7.75 -0.97 20.38
C ASN A 87 -8.55 -0.07 19.42
N GLN A 88 -9.74 -0.52 18.98
CA GLN A 88 -10.56 0.25 18.04
C GLN A 88 -10.84 1.67 18.53
N GLY A 89 -11.23 1.85 19.80
CA GLY A 89 -11.48 3.18 20.37
C GLY A 89 -10.25 4.09 20.47
N TRP A 90 -9.03 3.54 20.55
CA TRP A 90 -7.80 4.32 20.47
C TRP A 90 -7.56 4.75 19.02
N VAL A 91 -7.73 3.83 18.07
CA VAL A 91 -7.59 4.08 16.65
C VAL A 91 -8.59 5.12 16.16
N ASP A 92 -9.86 5.00 16.52
CA ASP A 92 -10.89 5.97 16.13
C ASP A 92 -10.58 7.39 16.64
N LYS A 93 -9.91 7.49 17.79
CA LYS A 93 -9.55 8.77 18.41
C LYS A 93 -8.26 9.38 17.86
N PHE A 94 -7.27 8.56 17.49
CA PHE A 94 -5.90 9.02 17.22
C PHE A 94 -5.37 8.70 15.82
N ALA A 95 -6.00 7.79 15.07
CA ALA A 95 -5.50 7.39 13.76
C ALA A 95 -5.97 8.29 12.62
N ASP A 96 -6.87 9.25 12.86
CA ASP A 96 -7.30 10.24 11.86
C ASP A 96 -7.75 9.61 10.51
N GLY A 97 -8.39 8.43 10.57
CA GLY A 97 -8.81 7.68 9.39
C GLY A 97 -7.70 6.91 8.64
N SER A 98 -6.43 7.03 9.05
CA SER A 98 -5.30 6.32 8.43
C SER A 98 -5.25 4.82 8.74
N ALA A 99 -5.94 4.39 9.78
CA ALA A 99 -6.12 2.97 10.07
C ALA A 99 -7.33 2.42 9.33
N TYR A 100 -7.13 1.30 8.64
CA TYR A 100 -8.19 0.57 7.97
C TYR A 100 -9.33 0.23 8.96
N LYS A 101 -10.54 0.66 8.62
CA LYS A 101 -11.77 0.34 9.36
C LYS A 101 -12.44 -0.83 8.66
N ALA A 102 -12.23 -2.05 9.15
CA ALA A 102 -13.02 -3.18 8.69
C ALA A 102 -14.49 -2.91 9.05
N SER A 103 -15.38 -2.90 8.05
CA SER A 103 -16.82 -2.95 8.30
C SER A 103 -17.15 -4.29 8.97
N ALA A 104 -17.70 -4.21 10.18
CA ALA A 104 -18.17 -5.36 10.94
C ALA A 104 -19.45 -5.97 10.36
#